data_AF-A0A0M0J3Q8-F1
#
_entry.id   AF-A0A0M0J3Q8-F1
#
_cell.length_a   1.000
_cell.length_b   1.000
_cell.length_c   1.000
_cell.angle_alpha   90.00
_cell.angle_beta   90.00
_cell.angle_gamma   90.00
#
_symmetry.space_group_name_H-M   'P 1'
#
loop_
_entity.id
_entity.type
_entity.pdbx_description
1 polymer ?
#
loop_
_entity_poly.entity_id
_entity_poly.type
_entity_poly.pdbx_seq_one_letter_code
_entity_poly.pdbx_strand_id
1 'polypeptide(L)'
;MEAVPRARLPLIPEPENSLRARRRRGESLCSRQRSEREIVEDRIKAAQEAQNEVFAAEEDVEETKRMLAEGLILADGSQAPPKRKRPSSIRPPGPKKSLGGNDGGGGEAEQARKRMAVEVAEKEAAKKTKAEEKEAKAAAKVAEKEAAQATKLAEKDAKKKAANANANSFEAGAVVEVSLRLGEAYANWYEARLLENNKGRWRLALQRRVAEGDWEPLLLEGRPATEWAKPDMLRPLPGRGDWHPTVDDHCELLFDDGWWKVRVQEASGGTFTVVYVPANATHTVTRERLRPLFTWDADGQKYLPVKQGRK
;
A
#
# COMPACT_ATOMS: atom_id res chain seq x y z
N MET A 1 -45.92 -21.28 66.55
CA MET A 1 -45.41 -21.05 65.18
C MET A 1 -44.07 -20.35 65.33
N GLU A 2 -42.97 -21.10 65.25
CA GLU A 2 -41.61 -20.56 65.37
C GLU A 2 -41.17 -19.91 64.05
N ALA A 3 -40.57 -18.72 64.13
CA ALA A 3 -40.10 -17.97 62.98
C ALA A 3 -38.69 -18.45 62.58
N VAL A 4 -38.56 -18.95 61.35
CA VAL A 4 -37.27 -19.37 60.77
C VAL A 4 -36.41 -18.14 60.45
N PRO A 5 -35.15 -18.05 60.93
CA PRO A 5 -34.27 -16.94 60.61
C PRO A 5 -33.76 -17.05 59.16
N ARG A 6 -33.96 -15.98 58.37
CA ARG A 6 -33.39 -15.86 57.02
C ARG A 6 -31.86 -15.80 57.08
N ALA A 7 -31.20 -16.82 56.54
CA ALA A 7 -29.76 -16.82 56.34
C ALA A 7 -29.34 -15.64 55.44
N ARG A 8 -28.39 -14.81 55.92
CA ARG A 8 -27.71 -13.82 55.07
C ARG A 8 -26.76 -14.57 54.14
N LEU A 9 -27.00 -14.46 52.84
CA LEU A 9 -26.08 -14.97 51.81
C LEU A 9 -24.68 -14.33 51.98
N PRO A 10 -23.60 -15.10 51.79
CA PRO A 10 -22.25 -14.56 51.83
C PRO A 10 -22.06 -13.53 50.71
N LEU A 11 -21.48 -12.37 51.04
CA LEU A 11 -21.05 -11.37 50.05
C LEU A 11 -19.95 -11.99 49.19
N ILE A 12 -20.26 -12.26 47.93
CA ILE A 12 -19.25 -12.62 46.92
C ILE A 12 -18.36 -11.37 46.73
N PRO A 13 -17.03 -11.48 46.85
CA PRO A 13 -16.14 -10.36 46.56
C PRO A 13 -16.29 -9.96 45.10
N GLU A 14 -16.72 -8.72 44.86
CA GLU A 14 -16.89 -8.23 43.50
C GLU A 14 -15.52 -8.09 42.80
N PRO A 15 -15.42 -8.41 41.50
CA PRO A 15 -14.20 -8.22 40.75
C PRO A 15 -13.81 -6.74 40.74
N GLU A 16 -12.53 -6.43 40.94
CA GLU A 16 -12.02 -5.04 41.05
C GLU A 16 -12.29 -4.18 39.80
N ASN A 17 -12.67 -4.82 38.69
CA ASN A 17 -13.09 -4.18 37.44
C ASN A 17 -14.60 -3.99 37.28
N SER A 18 -15.41 -4.28 38.31
CA SER A 18 -16.85 -4.03 38.26
C SER A 18 -17.12 -2.52 38.16
N LEU A 19 -18.19 -2.17 37.44
CA LEU A 19 -18.67 -0.78 37.31
C LEU A 19 -18.94 -0.13 38.69
N ARG A 20 -19.33 -0.94 39.70
CA ARG A 20 -19.52 -0.49 41.08
C ARG A 20 -18.19 -0.22 41.80
N ALA A 21 -17.18 -1.06 41.62
CA ALA A 21 -15.85 -0.86 42.19
C ALA A 21 -15.19 0.41 41.64
N ARG A 22 -15.33 0.67 40.33
CA ARG A 22 -14.80 1.87 39.66
C ARG A 22 -15.47 3.18 40.11
N ARG A 23 -16.80 3.18 40.30
CA ARG A 23 -17.51 4.35 40.85
C ARG A 23 -17.08 4.72 42.27
N ARG A 24 -16.69 3.76 43.10
CA ARG A 24 -16.19 4.03 44.47
C ARG A 24 -14.80 4.66 44.49
N ARG A 25 -13.98 4.47 43.45
CA ARG A 25 -12.63 5.06 43.32
C ARG A 25 -12.63 6.48 42.75
N GLY A 26 -13.78 7.05 42.40
CA GLY A 26 -13.86 8.42 41.87
C GLY A 26 -13.26 8.60 40.47
N GLU A 27 -12.93 7.51 39.77
CA GLU A 27 -12.48 7.53 38.38
C GLU A 27 -13.66 7.92 37.48
N SER A 28 -13.82 9.22 37.22
CA SER A 28 -14.82 9.68 36.25
C SER A 28 -14.35 9.26 34.85
N LEU A 29 -15.16 8.45 34.17
CA LEU A 29 -14.94 8.04 32.77
C LEU A 29 -14.64 9.23 31.84
N CYS A 30 -15.13 10.42 32.21
CA CYS A 30 -14.95 11.67 31.48
C CYS A 30 -13.52 12.23 31.53
N SER A 31 -12.74 11.98 32.59
CA SER A 31 -11.36 12.52 32.72
C SER A 31 -10.36 11.78 31.82
N ARG A 32 -10.47 10.45 31.77
CA ARG A 32 -9.61 9.59 30.94
C ARG A 32 -9.95 9.69 29.46
N GLN A 33 -11.24 9.74 29.10
CA GLN A 33 -11.65 10.00 27.71
C GLN A 33 -11.18 11.37 27.21
N ARG A 34 -11.09 12.37 28.09
CA ARG A 34 -10.59 13.70 27.72
C ARG A 34 -9.09 13.70 27.46
N SER A 35 -8.29 13.06 28.33
CA SER A 35 -6.85 12.93 28.11
C SER A 35 -6.53 12.04 26.91
N GLU A 36 -7.30 10.98 26.68
CA GLU A 36 -7.14 10.12 25.50
C GLU A 36 -7.56 10.84 24.20
N ARG A 37 -8.58 11.71 24.24
CA ARG A 37 -8.95 12.60 23.12
C ARG A 37 -7.85 13.61 22.80
N GLU A 38 -7.28 14.26 23.81
CA GLU A 38 -6.21 15.26 23.64
C GLU A 38 -4.97 14.64 22.98
N ILE A 39 -4.57 13.43 23.39
CA ILE A 39 -3.46 12.68 22.78
C ILE A 39 -3.74 12.31 21.31
N VAL A 40 -5.00 11.99 20.98
CA VAL A 40 -5.40 11.67 19.60
C VAL A 40 -5.42 12.93 18.74
N GLU A 41 -5.94 14.04 19.25
CA GLU A 41 -5.94 15.34 18.58
C GLU A 41 -4.52 15.82 18.26
N ASP A 42 -3.59 15.72 19.22
CA ASP A 42 -2.19 16.07 19.01
C ASP A 42 -1.52 15.18 17.95
N ARG A 43 -1.86 13.89 17.90
CA ARG A 43 -1.35 12.96 16.87
C ARG A 43 -1.89 13.26 15.49
N ILE A 44 -3.18 13.63 15.39
CA ILE A 44 -3.79 14.04 14.11
C ILE A 44 -3.13 15.32 13.62
N LYS A 45 -2.92 16.30 14.51
CA LYS A 45 -2.24 17.55 14.18
C LYS A 45 -0.80 17.33 13.71
N ALA A 46 -0.02 16.51 14.43
CA ALA A 46 1.34 16.17 14.04
C ALA A 46 1.40 15.41 12.69
N ALA A 47 0.44 14.52 12.42
CA ALA A 47 0.36 13.83 11.13
C ALA A 47 0.00 14.79 9.98
N GLN A 48 -0.86 15.79 10.25
CA GLN A 48 -1.22 16.83 9.29
C GLN A 48 -0.02 17.74 8.96
N GLU A 49 0.74 18.15 9.98
CA GLU A 49 1.97 18.95 9.81
C GLU A 49 3.02 18.17 9.02
N ALA A 50 3.24 16.88 9.33
CA ALA A 50 4.15 16.03 8.57
C ALA A 50 3.71 15.85 7.11
N GLN A 51 2.41 15.78 6.82
CA GLN A 51 1.91 15.75 5.44
C GLN A 51 2.12 17.08 4.70
N ASN A 52 2.00 18.21 5.40
CA ASN A 52 2.26 19.53 4.82
C ASN A 52 3.76 19.75 4.53
N GLU A 53 4.65 19.25 5.39
CA GLU A 53 6.10 19.29 5.14
C GLU A 53 6.51 18.43 3.95
N VAL A 54 5.94 17.23 3.81
CA VAL A 54 6.14 16.38 2.62
C VAL A 54 5.63 17.08 1.36
N PHE A 55 4.52 17.82 1.44
CA PHE A 55 3.98 18.58 0.32
C PHE A 55 4.91 19.73 -0.11
N ALA A 56 5.48 20.48 0.85
CA ALA A 56 6.46 21.53 0.57
C ALA A 56 7.74 20.96 -0.07
N ALA A 57 8.23 19.81 0.42
CA ALA A 57 9.40 19.14 -0.16
C ALA A 57 9.12 18.57 -1.57
N GLU A 58 7.90 18.11 -1.85
CA GLU A 58 7.51 17.68 -3.19
C GLU A 58 7.38 18.86 -4.17
N GLU A 59 7.00 20.04 -3.69
CA GLU A 59 6.97 21.29 -4.48
C GLU A 59 8.38 21.72 -4.92
N ASP A 60 9.34 21.71 -3.99
CA ASP A 60 10.76 22.01 -4.28
C ASP A 60 11.39 21.02 -5.28
N VAL A 61 11.02 19.73 -5.19
CA VAL A 61 11.51 18.69 -6.11
C VAL A 61 10.92 18.86 -7.51
N GLU A 62 9.67 19.34 -7.63
CA GLU A 62 9.04 19.54 -8.92
C GLU A 62 9.50 20.86 -9.58
N GLU A 63 9.80 21.89 -8.79
CA GLU A 63 10.43 23.13 -9.27
C GLU A 63 11.86 22.87 -9.78
N THR A 64 12.66 22.07 -9.07
CA THR A 64 14.00 21.68 -9.54
C THR A 64 13.96 20.82 -10.81
N LYS A 65 13.00 19.91 -10.96
CA LYS A 65 12.79 19.18 -12.24
C LYS A 65 12.38 20.10 -13.37
N ARG A 66 11.56 21.12 -13.09
CA ARG A 66 11.15 22.12 -14.09
C ARG A 66 12.34 22.95 -14.55
N MET A 67 13.22 23.39 -13.64
CA MET A 67 14.46 24.09 -14.01
C MET A 67 15.42 23.21 -14.83
N LEU A 68 15.45 21.89 -14.57
CA LEU A 68 16.22 20.92 -15.36
C LEU A 68 15.63 20.71 -16.76
N ALA A 69 14.30 20.67 -16.88
CA ALA A 69 13.58 20.53 -18.15
C ALA A 69 13.64 21.80 -19.01
N GLU A 70 13.73 22.98 -18.39
CA GLU A 70 13.91 24.28 -19.07
C GLU A 70 15.39 24.55 -19.45
N GLY A 71 16.30 23.59 -19.22
CA GLY A 71 17.66 23.62 -19.77
C GLY A 71 18.65 24.54 -19.06
N LEU A 72 18.39 24.89 -17.80
CA LEU A 72 19.21 25.85 -17.03
C LEU A 72 20.41 25.24 -16.28
N ILE A 73 20.68 23.93 -16.42
CA ILE A 73 21.88 23.28 -15.84
C ILE A 73 22.72 22.64 -16.95
N LEU A 74 23.75 23.36 -17.39
CA LEU A 74 24.84 22.83 -18.22
C LEU A 74 25.71 21.90 -17.36
N ALA A 75 25.54 20.59 -17.51
CA ALA A 75 26.51 19.61 -17.03
C ALA A 75 27.66 19.50 -18.05
N ASP A 76 28.69 20.31 -17.85
CA ASP A 76 30.00 20.14 -18.45
C ASP A 76 30.70 18.93 -17.83
N GLY A 77 31.38 18.11 -18.64
CA GLY A 77 32.14 16.97 -18.14
C GLY A 77 32.07 15.71 -19.01
N SER A 78 32.68 15.74 -20.19
CA SER A 78 33.08 14.51 -20.88
C SER A 78 34.46 14.68 -21.52
N GLN A 79 35.50 14.60 -20.68
CA GLN A 79 36.88 14.38 -21.12
C GLN A 79 37.21 12.89 -20.98
N ALA A 80 37.32 12.20 -22.10
CA ALA A 80 37.84 10.83 -22.16
C ALA A 80 39.39 10.85 -22.16
N PRO A 81 40.09 9.93 -21.46
CA PRO A 81 41.55 9.90 -21.43
C PRO A 81 42.16 9.15 -22.63
N PRO A 82 43.36 9.55 -23.13
CA PRO A 82 43.97 8.94 -24.31
C PRO A 82 44.75 7.66 -23.98
N LYS A 83 44.67 6.67 -24.90
CA LYS A 83 45.41 5.40 -24.84
C LYS A 83 46.91 5.61 -25.11
N ARG A 84 47.76 5.17 -24.17
CA ARG A 84 49.24 5.18 -24.27
C ARG A 84 49.77 4.15 -25.27
N LYS A 85 50.68 4.60 -26.14
CA LYS A 85 51.58 3.80 -26.99
C LYS A 85 52.65 3.08 -26.13
N ARG A 86 52.99 1.84 -26.47
CA ARG A 86 54.20 1.15 -25.98
C ARG A 86 55.33 1.26 -27.02
N PRO A 87 56.58 1.58 -26.63
CA PRO A 87 57.71 1.56 -27.55
C PRO A 87 58.62 0.32 -27.39
N SER A 88 59.14 -0.08 -28.55
CA SER A 88 60.49 -0.59 -28.86
C SER A 88 61.10 -1.74 -28.06
N SER A 89 61.23 -2.85 -28.80
CA SER A 89 62.23 -3.91 -28.68
C SER A 89 63.66 -3.38 -28.49
N ILE A 90 64.35 -3.89 -27.46
CA ILE A 90 65.79 -3.76 -27.27
C ILE A 90 66.40 -5.17 -27.43
N ARG A 91 67.20 -5.35 -28.48
CA ARG A 91 68.35 -6.29 -28.54
C ARG A 91 69.57 -5.53 -27.97
N PRO A 92 70.69 -6.15 -27.50
CA PRO A 92 71.40 -7.35 -28.01
C PRO A 92 72.11 -8.13 -26.84
N PRO A 93 73.30 -8.80 -26.96
CA PRO A 93 74.05 -9.44 -28.06
C PRO A 93 74.37 -10.95 -27.79
N GLY A 94 74.96 -11.64 -28.77
CA GLY A 94 75.36 -13.06 -28.69
C GLY A 94 76.52 -13.36 -27.73
N PRO A 95 76.91 -14.65 -27.57
CA PRO A 95 78.08 -15.10 -28.34
C PRO A 95 78.09 -16.58 -28.80
N LYS A 96 78.85 -16.78 -29.90
CA LYS A 96 79.70 -17.92 -30.35
C LYS A 96 79.36 -19.35 -29.87
N LYS A 97 79.14 -20.25 -30.84
CA LYS A 97 79.29 -21.71 -30.67
C LYS A 97 80.64 -22.19 -31.23
N SER A 98 81.40 -22.85 -30.38
CA SER A 98 82.43 -23.84 -30.72
C SER A 98 81.80 -25.23 -30.88
N LEU A 99 82.48 -26.09 -31.62
CA LEU A 99 82.19 -27.48 -31.95
C LEU A 99 82.42 -28.45 -30.76
N GLY A 100 81.81 -29.64 -30.87
CA GLY A 100 81.94 -30.79 -29.96
C GLY A 100 80.73 -30.89 -29.02
N GLY A 101 79.99 -31.98 -28.87
CA GLY A 101 80.22 -33.40 -29.12
C GLY A 101 79.53 -34.15 -27.96
N ASN A 102 78.90 -35.29 -28.25
CA ASN A 102 78.31 -36.29 -27.35
C ASN A 102 76.97 -36.01 -26.63
N ASP A 103 75.96 -36.74 -27.11
CA ASP A 103 75.24 -37.82 -26.43
C ASP A 103 74.74 -37.67 -24.98
N GLY A 104 73.43 -37.88 -24.84
CA GLY A 104 72.85 -38.58 -23.70
C GLY A 104 71.96 -37.74 -22.78
N GLY A 105 70.64 -37.97 -22.84
CA GLY A 105 69.74 -37.71 -21.71
C GLY A 105 68.98 -36.37 -21.71
N GLY A 106 68.16 -36.11 -22.74
CA GLY A 106 67.33 -34.87 -22.81
C GLY A 106 65.81 -35.08 -22.68
N GLY A 107 65.31 -36.32 -22.65
CA GLY A 107 63.88 -36.61 -22.77
C GLY A 107 63.04 -36.15 -21.57
N GLU A 108 63.50 -36.37 -20.35
CA GLU A 108 62.72 -36.08 -19.14
C GLU A 108 62.71 -34.59 -18.76
N ALA A 109 63.82 -33.86 -18.93
CA ALA A 109 63.87 -32.43 -18.62
C ALA A 109 63.05 -31.59 -19.62
N GLU A 110 63.00 -31.99 -20.89
CA GLU A 110 62.16 -31.35 -21.89
C GLU A 110 60.67 -31.72 -21.74
N GLN A 111 60.38 -32.98 -21.38
CA GLN A 111 59.01 -33.39 -21.04
C GLN A 111 58.50 -32.71 -19.76
N ALA A 112 59.34 -32.52 -18.73
CA ALA A 112 58.98 -31.81 -17.51
C ALA A 112 58.66 -30.33 -17.77
N ARG A 113 59.44 -29.65 -18.64
CA ARG A 113 59.15 -28.27 -19.05
C ARG A 113 57.85 -28.16 -19.86
N LYS A 114 57.57 -29.12 -20.75
CA LYS A 114 56.30 -29.17 -21.49
C LYS A 114 55.10 -29.39 -20.57
N ARG A 115 55.22 -30.26 -19.55
CA ARG A 115 54.16 -30.49 -18.56
C ARG A 115 53.88 -29.25 -17.68
N MET A 116 54.91 -28.56 -17.20
CA MET A 116 54.73 -27.29 -16.47
C MET A 116 54.09 -26.20 -17.34
N ALA A 117 54.46 -26.10 -18.63
CA ALA A 117 53.86 -25.12 -19.53
C ALA A 117 52.37 -25.39 -19.78
N VAL A 118 51.97 -26.66 -19.90
CA VAL A 118 50.56 -27.07 -20.03
C VAL A 118 49.78 -26.80 -18.74
N GLU A 119 50.35 -27.11 -17.57
CA GLU A 119 49.69 -26.86 -16.28
C GLU A 119 49.51 -25.36 -15.99
N VAL A 120 50.50 -24.53 -16.36
CA VAL A 120 50.38 -23.07 -16.26
C VAL A 120 49.32 -22.54 -17.24
N ALA A 121 49.28 -23.05 -18.47
CA ALA A 121 48.26 -22.67 -19.45
C ALA A 121 46.84 -23.09 -19.03
N GLU A 122 46.66 -24.29 -18.45
CA GLU A 122 45.38 -24.74 -17.91
C GLU A 122 44.94 -23.90 -16.69
N LYS A 123 45.86 -23.53 -15.80
CA LYS A 123 45.55 -22.66 -14.66
C LYS A 123 45.20 -21.23 -15.10
N GLU A 124 45.82 -20.71 -16.16
CA GLU A 124 45.44 -19.41 -16.73
C GLU A 124 44.11 -19.47 -17.48
N ALA A 125 43.84 -20.54 -18.24
CA ALA A 125 42.56 -20.78 -18.89
C ALA A 125 41.43 -20.90 -17.86
N ALA A 126 41.63 -21.65 -16.78
CA ALA A 126 40.65 -21.79 -15.69
C ALA A 126 40.43 -20.50 -14.89
N LYS A 127 41.43 -19.60 -14.80
CA LYS A 127 41.26 -18.27 -14.21
C LYS A 127 40.45 -17.34 -15.12
N LYS A 128 40.65 -17.41 -16.44
CA LYS A 128 39.87 -16.65 -17.41
C LYS A 128 38.40 -17.07 -17.42
N THR A 129 38.11 -18.37 -17.42
CA THR A 129 36.72 -18.86 -17.39
C THR A 129 35.99 -18.51 -16.09
N LYS A 130 36.66 -18.56 -14.92
CA LYS A 130 36.07 -18.11 -13.64
C LYS A 130 35.85 -16.60 -13.57
N ALA A 131 36.69 -15.80 -14.22
CA ALA A 131 36.51 -14.35 -14.31
C ALA A 131 35.30 -13.99 -15.20
N GLU A 132 35.20 -14.63 -16.37
CA GLU A 132 34.08 -14.47 -17.30
C GLU A 132 32.74 -14.93 -16.68
N GLU A 133 32.73 -16.05 -15.94
CA GLU A 133 31.51 -16.53 -15.25
C GLU A 133 31.06 -15.58 -14.14
N LYS A 134 32.00 -14.95 -13.41
CA LYS A 134 31.69 -13.97 -12.36
C LYS A 134 31.16 -12.66 -12.97
N GLU A 135 31.70 -12.24 -14.10
CA GLU A 135 31.27 -11.06 -14.85
C GLU A 135 29.87 -11.28 -15.46
N ALA A 136 29.62 -12.47 -16.03
CA ALA A 136 28.29 -12.85 -16.53
C ALA A 136 27.23 -12.91 -15.42
N LYS A 137 27.56 -13.45 -14.24
CA LYS A 137 26.65 -13.45 -13.08
C LYS A 137 26.39 -12.06 -12.53
N ALA A 138 27.38 -11.16 -12.55
CA ALA A 138 27.18 -9.77 -12.15
C ALA A 138 26.28 -9.01 -13.15
N ALA A 139 26.51 -9.19 -14.45
CA ALA A 139 25.69 -8.61 -15.51
C ALA A 139 24.23 -9.10 -15.46
N ALA A 140 24.00 -10.40 -15.24
CA ALA A 140 22.65 -10.96 -15.09
C ALA A 140 21.90 -10.36 -13.89
N LYS A 141 22.59 -10.16 -12.75
CA LYS A 141 22.00 -9.56 -11.55
C LYS A 141 21.67 -8.07 -11.70
N VAL A 142 22.44 -7.35 -12.53
CA VAL A 142 22.14 -5.94 -12.88
C VAL A 142 20.92 -5.89 -13.80
N ALA A 143 20.87 -6.72 -14.84
CA ALA A 143 19.73 -6.79 -15.75
C ALA A 143 18.43 -7.19 -15.04
N GLU A 144 18.49 -8.12 -14.07
CA GLU A 144 17.32 -8.51 -13.25
C GLU A 144 16.81 -7.34 -12.39
N LYS A 145 17.71 -6.56 -11.78
CA LYS A 145 17.33 -5.37 -11.00
C LYS A 145 16.75 -4.27 -11.88
N GLU A 146 17.32 -4.04 -13.06
CA GLU A 146 16.83 -3.04 -14.01
C GLU A 146 15.45 -3.44 -14.55
N ALA A 147 15.23 -4.73 -14.87
CA ALA A 147 13.92 -5.24 -15.27
C ALA A 147 12.88 -5.11 -14.15
N ALA A 148 13.24 -5.42 -12.90
CA ALA A 148 12.36 -5.25 -11.74
C ALA A 148 12.06 -3.77 -11.42
N GLN A 149 12.97 -2.86 -11.72
CA GLN A 149 12.75 -1.42 -11.56
C GLN A 149 11.88 -0.86 -12.68
N ALA A 150 12.06 -1.32 -13.92
CA ALA A 150 11.23 -0.95 -15.06
C ALA A 150 9.77 -1.42 -14.89
N THR A 151 9.54 -2.62 -14.37
CA THR A 151 8.18 -3.10 -14.08
C THR A 151 7.50 -2.28 -12.98
N LYS A 152 8.23 -1.95 -11.90
CA LYS A 152 7.70 -1.06 -10.84
C LYS A 152 7.37 0.35 -11.36
N LEU A 153 8.19 0.90 -12.25
CA LEU A 153 7.89 2.20 -12.87
C LEU A 153 6.64 2.10 -13.76
N ALA A 154 6.55 1.08 -14.62
CA ALA A 154 5.41 0.88 -15.50
C ALA A 154 4.10 0.67 -14.72
N GLU A 155 4.13 -0.08 -13.61
CA GLU A 155 2.97 -0.25 -12.72
C GLU A 155 2.58 1.08 -12.05
N LYS A 156 3.56 1.86 -11.59
CA LYS A 156 3.31 3.19 -11.01
C LYS A 156 2.71 4.16 -12.02
N ASP A 157 3.20 4.16 -13.25
CA ASP A 157 2.72 5.03 -14.33
C ASP A 157 1.32 4.59 -14.80
N ALA A 158 1.07 3.28 -14.92
CA ALA A 158 -0.26 2.75 -15.21
C ALA A 158 -1.27 3.14 -14.12
N LYS A 159 -0.90 2.98 -12.84
CA LYS A 159 -1.73 3.38 -11.70
C LYS A 159 -1.98 4.89 -11.66
N LYS A 160 -0.98 5.72 -11.98
CA LYS A 160 -1.13 7.18 -12.07
C LYS A 160 -2.05 7.59 -13.23
N LYS A 161 -1.92 6.94 -14.39
CA LYS A 161 -2.77 7.19 -15.56
C LYS A 161 -4.22 6.79 -15.29
N ALA A 162 -4.45 5.64 -14.68
CA ALA A 162 -5.78 5.18 -14.34
C ALA A 162 -6.44 6.04 -13.24
N ALA A 163 -5.68 6.43 -12.20
CA ALA A 163 -6.15 7.37 -11.19
C ALA A 163 -6.55 8.72 -11.80
N ASN A 164 -5.80 9.22 -12.78
CA ASN A 164 -6.10 10.47 -13.47
C ASN A 164 -7.32 10.35 -14.40
N ALA A 165 -7.49 9.22 -15.09
CA ALA A 165 -8.67 8.95 -15.90
C ALA A 165 -9.95 8.84 -15.05
N ASN A 166 -9.88 8.17 -13.89
CA ASN A 166 -10.98 8.10 -12.93
C ASN A 166 -11.24 9.44 -12.21
N ALA A 167 -10.20 10.28 -12.02
CA ALA A 167 -10.41 11.62 -11.47
C ALA A 167 -11.26 12.51 -12.39
N ASN A 168 -11.11 12.32 -13.70
CA ASN A 168 -11.79 13.10 -14.74
C ASN A 168 -13.16 12.54 -15.14
N SER A 169 -13.57 11.36 -14.64
CA SER A 169 -14.88 10.79 -14.93
C SER A 169 -16.01 11.32 -14.05
N PHE A 170 -15.67 12.05 -12.99
CA PHE A 170 -16.65 12.68 -12.12
C PHE A 170 -16.81 14.17 -12.47
N GLU A 171 -17.99 14.71 -12.19
CA GLU A 171 -18.31 16.12 -12.40
C GLU A 171 -18.55 16.83 -11.08
N ALA A 172 -18.21 18.11 -11.02
CA ALA A 172 -18.55 18.95 -9.88
C ALA A 172 -20.08 19.00 -9.70
N GLY A 173 -20.54 18.86 -8.47
CA GLY A 173 -21.95 18.78 -8.11
C GLY A 173 -22.52 17.35 -8.12
N ALA A 174 -21.83 16.36 -8.69
CA ALA A 174 -22.27 14.97 -8.69
C ALA A 174 -22.30 14.38 -7.26
N VAL A 175 -23.28 13.49 -7.03
CA VAL A 175 -23.37 12.71 -5.79
C VAL A 175 -22.72 11.36 -5.99
N VAL A 176 -21.78 11.04 -5.11
CA VAL A 176 -20.95 9.83 -5.14
C VAL A 176 -20.91 9.21 -3.75
N GLU A 177 -20.33 8.03 -3.63
CA GLU A 177 -19.94 7.47 -2.34
C GLU A 177 -18.43 7.61 -2.12
N VAL A 178 -18.05 7.98 -0.90
CA VAL A 178 -16.66 8.10 -0.48
C VAL A 178 -16.34 7.12 0.65
N SER A 179 -15.20 6.45 0.55
CA SER A 179 -14.64 5.67 1.63
C SER A 179 -13.68 6.52 2.45
N LEU A 180 -13.98 6.72 3.73
CA LEU A 180 -13.20 7.62 4.59
C LEU A 180 -11.91 7.00 5.15
N ARG A 181 -11.64 5.71 4.86
CA ARG A 181 -10.44 4.95 5.31
C ARG A 181 -10.07 5.17 6.79
N LEU A 182 -11.06 5.21 7.67
CA LEU A 182 -10.87 5.42 9.11
C LEU A 182 -11.25 4.15 9.88
N GLY A 183 -10.26 3.35 10.27
CA GLY A 183 -10.41 2.24 11.23
C GLY A 183 -11.64 1.34 11.02
N GLU A 184 -12.08 0.68 12.09
CA GLU A 184 -13.32 -0.11 12.09
C GLU A 184 -14.53 0.66 12.65
N ALA A 185 -14.31 1.93 13.04
CA ALA A 185 -15.29 2.79 13.72
C ALA A 185 -16.20 3.57 12.75
N TYR A 186 -15.92 3.54 11.45
CA TYR A 186 -16.69 4.26 10.44
C TYR A 186 -17.22 3.29 9.38
N ALA A 187 -18.29 3.71 8.71
CA ALA A 187 -18.86 2.95 7.61
C ALA A 187 -17.85 2.82 6.47
N ASN A 188 -18.04 1.78 5.65
CA ASN A 188 -17.21 1.56 4.48
C ASN A 188 -17.38 2.68 3.44
N TRP A 189 -18.61 3.21 3.33
CA TRP A 189 -19.00 4.22 2.35
C TRP A 189 -20.00 5.22 2.93
N TYR A 190 -19.80 6.50 2.64
CA TYR A 190 -20.73 7.59 2.92
C TYR A 190 -21.13 8.29 1.64
N GLU A 191 -22.36 8.77 1.55
CA GLU A 191 -22.81 9.57 0.43
C GLU A 191 -22.21 10.99 0.54
N ALA A 192 -21.76 11.53 -0.58
CA ALA A 192 -21.05 12.80 -0.64
C ALA A 192 -21.31 13.53 -1.94
N ARG A 193 -21.32 14.87 -1.87
CA ARG A 193 -21.39 15.73 -3.05
C ARG A 193 -20.03 16.29 -3.39
N LEU A 194 -19.64 16.11 -4.65
CA LEU A 194 -18.41 16.67 -5.19
C LEU A 194 -18.57 18.18 -5.36
N LEU A 195 -17.58 18.95 -4.89
CA LEU A 195 -17.62 20.41 -4.93
C LEU A 195 -16.65 20.95 -5.97
N GLU A 196 -15.37 20.58 -5.86
CA GLU A 196 -14.32 21.05 -6.75
C GLU A 196 -13.28 19.97 -6.99
N ASN A 197 -12.71 19.95 -8.20
CA ASN A 197 -11.55 19.13 -8.54
C ASN A 197 -10.30 20.00 -8.55
N ASN A 198 -9.26 19.54 -7.87
CA ASN A 198 -7.94 20.14 -7.90
C ASN A 198 -6.88 19.06 -8.16
N LYS A 199 -6.27 19.10 -9.35
CA LYS A 199 -5.18 18.19 -9.78
C LYS A 199 -5.51 16.71 -9.50
N GLY A 200 -6.75 16.31 -9.77
CA GLY A 200 -7.22 14.95 -9.62
C GLY A 200 -7.60 14.53 -8.20
N ARG A 201 -7.65 15.45 -7.24
CA ARG A 201 -8.33 15.25 -5.94
C ARG A 201 -9.65 16.01 -5.95
N TRP A 202 -10.64 15.46 -5.27
CA TRP A 202 -11.95 16.06 -5.15
C TRP A 202 -12.18 16.59 -3.75
N ARG A 203 -12.56 17.85 -3.64
CA ARG A 203 -13.18 18.36 -2.43
C ARG A 203 -14.63 17.95 -2.42
N LEU A 204 -15.10 17.46 -1.30
CA LEU A 204 -16.48 16.97 -1.15
C LEU A 204 -17.08 17.40 0.18
N ALA A 205 -18.40 17.38 0.24
CA ALA A 205 -19.17 17.48 1.47
C ALA A 205 -19.97 16.19 1.66
N LEU A 206 -19.93 15.60 2.85
CA LEU A 206 -20.77 14.44 3.17
C LEU A 206 -22.23 14.87 3.22
N GLN A 207 -23.12 13.99 2.77
CA GLN A 207 -24.54 14.24 2.73
C GLN A 207 -25.32 13.03 3.23
N ARG A 208 -26.44 13.29 3.89
CA ARG A 208 -27.45 12.28 4.20
C ARG A 208 -28.69 12.51 3.34
N ARG A 209 -29.29 11.42 2.89
CA ARG A 209 -30.55 11.45 2.13
C ARG A 209 -31.72 11.55 3.09
N VAL A 210 -32.51 12.61 2.98
CA VAL A 210 -33.71 12.82 3.84
C VAL A 210 -34.97 12.41 3.09
N ALA A 211 -35.05 12.79 1.80
CA ALA A 211 -36.10 12.37 0.90
C ALA A 211 -35.52 12.13 -0.51
N GLU A 212 -36.37 11.71 -1.43
CA GLU A 212 -35.96 11.53 -2.82
C GLU A 212 -35.62 12.89 -3.46
N GLY A 213 -34.32 13.13 -3.68
CA GLY A 213 -33.84 14.39 -4.25
C GLY A 213 -33.41 15.41 -3.19
N ASP A 214 -33.74 15.17 -1.92
CA ASP A 214 -33.38 16.06 -0.81
C ASP A 214 -32.21 15.52 0.02
N TRP A 215 -31.23 16.39 0.18
CA TRP A 215 -29.94 16.08 0.78
C TRP A 215 -29.60 17.12 1.84
N GLU A 216 -29.20 16.64 3.02
CA GLU A 216 -28.71 17.49 4.10
C GLU A 216 -27.22 17.25 4.34
N PRO A 217 -26.45 18.28 4.74
CA PRO A 217 -25.07 18.10 5.15
C PRO A 217 -24.95 17.11 6.31
N LEU A 218 -24.08 16.11 6.16
CA LEU A 218 -23.73 15.18 7.23
C LEU A 218 -22.45 15.67 7.92
N LEU A 219 -22.54 15.98 9.21
CA LEU A 219 -21.41 16.38 10.03
C LEU A 219 -21.00 15.23 10.94
N LEU A 220 -19.82 14.66 10.69
CA LEU A 220 -19.23 13.64 11.55
C LEU A 220 -18.42 14.31 12.66
N GLU A 221 -18.57 13.84 13.91
CA GLU A 221 -17.82 14.37 15.06
C GLU A 221 -16.31 14.30 14.78
N GLY A 222 -15.61 15.40 15.03
CA GLY A 222 -14.16 15.51 14.82
C GLY A 222 -13.72 15.65 13.36
N ARG A 223 -14.63 15.84 12.40
CA ARG A 223 -14.29 16.04 10.98
C ARG A 223 -14.71 17.41 10.46
N PRO A 224 -13.97 17.96 9.48
CA PRO A 224 -14.39 19.18 8.81
C PRO A 224 -15.64 18.94 7.97
N ALA A 225 -16.45 19.99 7.77
CA ALA A 225 -17.65 19.92 6.93
C ALA A 225 -17.36 19.60 5.46
N THR A 226 -16.13 19.88 5.00
CA THR A 226 -15.64 19.49 3.67
C THR A 226 -14.25 18.90 3.78
N GLU A 227 -13.94 17.91 2.95
CA GLU A 227 -12.64 17.24 2.93
C GLU A 227 -12.18 16.92 1.51
N TRP A 228 -10.88 16.62 1.36
CA TRP A 228 -10.30 16.20 0.08
C TRP A 228 -10.18 14.68 0.01
N ALA A 229 -10.70 14.10 -1.06
CA ALA A 229 -10.60 12.68 -1.36
C ALA A 229 -9.86 12.42 -2.68
N LYS A 230 -9.16 11.28 -2.73
CA LYS A 230 -8.55 10.79 -3.96
C LYS A 230 -9.57 10.00 -4.78
N PRO A 231 -9.40 9.87 -6.11
CA PRO A 231 -10.34 9.15 -6.97
C PRO A 231 -10.55 7.68 -6.58
N ASP A 232 -9.53 7.03 -6.02
CA ASP A 232 -9.60 5.64 -5.54
C ASP A 232 -10.40 5.46 -4.24
N MET A 233 -10.82 6.57 -3.61
CA MET A 233 -11.72 6.59 -2.48
C MET A 233 -13.17 6.85 -2.90
N LEU A 234 -13.42 7.11 -4.19
CA LEU A 234 -14.72 7.49 -4.72
C LEU A 234 -15.31 6.37 -5.57
N ARG A 235 -16.64 6.23 -5.52
CA ARG A 235 -17.41 5.42 -6.47
C ARG A 235 -18.74 6.10 -6.80
N PRO A 236 -19.30 5.92 -8.01
CA PRO A 236 -20.67 6.37 -8.31
C PRO A 236 -21.68 5.73 -7.34
N LEU A 237 -22.90 6.27 -7.21
CA LEU A 237 -23.92 5.58 -6.41
C LEU A 237 -24.22 4.18 -7.01
N PRO A 238 -24.16 3.08 -6.22
CA PRO A 238 -24.49 1.76 -6.74
C PRO A 238 -26.00 1.64 -7.00
N GLY A 239 -26.37 0.97 -8.09
CA GLY A 239 -27.75 0.64 -8.38
C GLY A 239 -28.32 -0.33 -7.32
N ARG A 240 -29.57 -0.10 -6.89
CA ARG A 240 -30.20 -0.96 -5.87
C ARG A 240 -30.69 -2.31 -6.42
N GLY A 241 -31.21 -2.32 -7.66
CA GLY A 241 -31.71 -3.50 -8.38
C GLY A 241 -32.77 -4.31 -7.63
N ASP A 242 -33.26 -5.38 -8.26
CA ASP A 242 -34.26 -6.30 -7.68
C ASP A 242 -33.62 -7.43 -6.84
N TRP A 243 -32.54 -7.12 -6.13
CA TRP A 243 -31.83 -8.10 -5.31
C TRP A 243 -32.63 -8.47 -4.05
N HIS A 244 -32.51 -9.72 -3.61
CA HIS A 244 -33.15 -10.21 -2.40
C HIS A 244 -32.09 -10.89 -1.52
N PRO A 245 -31.88 -10.44 -0.26
CA PRO A 245 -30.91 -11.04 0.64
C PRO A 245 -31.32 -12.45 1.01
N THR A 246 -30.35 -13.34 1.01
CA THR A 246 -30.44 -14.71 1.50
C THR A 246 -29.53 -14.91 2.70
N VAL A 247 -29.77 -15.95 3.50
CA VAL A 247 -28.92 -16.28 4.65
C VAL A 247 -27.49 -16.54 4.15
N ASP A 248 -26.51 -16.07 4.92
CA ASP A 248 -25.07 -16.07 4.60
C ASP A 248 -24.60 -15.10 3.51
N ASP A 249 -25.51 -14.34 2.89
CA ASP A 249 -25.11 -13.26 1.98
C ASP A 249 -24.28 -12.20 2.70
N HIS A 250 -23.21 -11.77 2.05
CA HIS A 250 -22.53 -10.54 2.42
C HIS A 250 -23.17 -9.37 1.67
N CYS A 251 -23.56 -8.35 2.40
CA CYS A 251 -24.28 -7.19 1.89
C CYS A 251 -23.82 -5.90 2.58
N GLU A 252 -24.36 -4.77 2.15
CA GLU A 252 -24.14 -3.48 2.82
C GLU A 252 -25.42 -3.04 3.55
N LEU A 253 -25.28 -2.66 4.83
CA LEU A 253 -26.32 -2.14 5.69
C LEU A 253 -26.19 -0.62 5.81
N LEU A 254 -27.27 0.11 5.56
CA LEU A 254 -27.37 1.52 5.91
C LEU A 254 -27.57 1.67 7.42
N PHE A 255 -26.55 2.15 8.13
CA PHE A 255 -26.56 2.40 9.58
C PHE A 255 -25.71 3.63 9.89
N ASP A 256 -26.21 4.51 10.75
CA ASP A 256 -25.52 5.76 11.13
C ASP A 256 -25.05 6.58 9.91
N ASP A 257 -25.98 6.81 8.97
CA ASP A 257 -25.79 7.54 7.72
C ASP A 257 -24.70 7.00 6.77
N GLY A 258 -24.20 5.78 7.00
CA GLY A 258 -23.21 5.12 6.16
C GLY A 258 -23.55 3.67 5.82
N TRP A 259 -22.85 3.13 4.83
CA TRP A 259 -23.02 1.75 4.35
C TRP A 259 -21.93 0.84 4.93
N TRP A 260 -22.36 -0.13 5.74
CA TRP A 260 -21.50 -1.06 6.47
C TRP A 260 -21.55 -2.45 5.87
N LYS A 261 -20.40 -3.08 5.66
CA LYS A 261 -20.34 -4.47 5.21
C LYS A 261 -20.78 -5.42 6.33
N VAL A 262 -21.85 -6.16 6.11
CA VAL A 262 -22.43 -7.12 7.07
C VAL A 262 -22.68 -8.47 6.41
N ARG A 263 -22.99 -9.48 7.23
CA ARG A 263 -23.47 -10.80 6.77
C ARG A 263 -24.89 -11.04 7.26
N VAL A 264 -25.77 -11.54 6.39
CA VAL A 264 -27.12 -11.97 6.78
C VAL A 264 -27.02 -13.26 7.59
N GLN A 265 -27.53 -13.24 8.82
CA GLN A 265 -27.55 -14.38 9.73
C GLN A 265 -28.90 -15.11 9.68
N GLU A 266 -30.00 -14.37 9.67
CA GLU A 266 -31.36 -14.93 9.63
C GLU A 266 -32.26 -14.07 8.75
N ALA A 267 -33.25 -14.70 8.13
CA ALA A 267 -34.29 -14.03 7.35
C ALA A 267 -35.66 -14.58 7.78
N SER A 268 -36.53 -13.71 8.28
CA SER A 268 -37.86 -14.10 8.78
C SER A 268 -38.87 -12.99 8.54
N GLY A 269 -39.98 -13.31 7.88
CA GLY A 269 -41.13 -12.40 7.74
C GLY A 269 -40.80 -11.04 7.13
N GLY A 270 -39.86 -10.95 6.19
CA GLY A 270 -39.44 -9.69 5.57
C GLY A 270 -38.44 -8.86 6.40
N THR A 271 -38.05 -9.37 7.57
CA THR A 271 -36.96 -8.82 8.39
C THR A 271 -35.73 -9.70 8.30
N PHE A 272 -34.57 -9.07 8.43
CA PHE A 272 -33.27 -9.70 8.32
C PHE A 272 -32.45 -9.38 9.56
N THR A 273 -31.91 -10.42 10.19
CA THR A 273 -30.89 -10.29 11.23
C THR A 273 -29.54 -10.29 10.54
N VAL A 274 -28.79 -9.19 10.63
CA VAL A 274 -27.46 -9.04 10.02
C VAL A 274 -26.40 -8.84 11.10
N VAL A 275 -25.20 -9.34 10.84
CA VAL A 275 -24.06 -9.27 11.77
C VAL A 275 -22.92 -8.47 11.14
N TYR A 276 -22.47 -7.45 11.85
CA TYR A 276 -21.19 -6.79 11.58
C TYR A 276 -20.06 -7.63 12.20
N VAL A 277 -19.40 -8.41 11.36
CA VAL A 277 -18.42 -9.44 11.78
C VAL A 277 -17.30 -8.91 12.67
N PRO A 278 -16.66 -7.74 12.39
CA PRO A 278 -15.54 -7.25 13.20
C PRO A 278 -15.91 -7.00 14.67
N ALA A 279 -17.12 -6.47 14.94
CA ALA A 279 -17.58 -6.17 16.29
C ALA A 279 -18.54 -7.23 16.87
N ASN A 280 -18.87 -8.28 16.10
CA ASN A 280 -19.93 -9.24 16.41
C ASN A 280 -21.25 -8.57 16.84
N ALA A 281 -21.57 -7.42 16.23
CA ALA A 281 -22.76 -6.63 16.52
C ALA A 281 -23.90 -7.05 15.60
N THR A 282 -25.09 -7.24 16.15
CA THR A 282 -26.26 -7.73 15.43
C THR A 282 -27.32 -6.64 15.29
N HIS A 283 -27.93 -6.54 14.10
CA HIS A 283 -29.02 -5.62 13.81
C HIS A 283 -30.18 -6.36 13.14
N THR A 284 -31.40 -6.08 13.57
CA THR A 284 -32.62 -6.52 12.88
C THR A 284 -33.14 -5.37 12.03
N VAL A 285 -33.23 -5.59 10.71
CA VAL A 285 -33.56 -4.55 9.74
C VAL A 285 -34.52 -5.06 8.66
N THR A 286 -35.14 -4.14 7.93
CA THR A 286 -35.95 -4.44 6.75
C THR A 286 -35.10 -4.41 5.47
N ARG A 287 -35.66 -4.89 4.36
CA ARG A 287 -34.97 -4.99 3.07
C ARG A 287 -34.44 -3.63 2.58
N GLU A 288 -35.12 -2.53 2.85
CA GLU A 288 -34.82 -1.19 2.30
C GLU A 288 -33.50 -0.62 2.82
N ARG A 289 -33.07 -1.10 4.00
CA ARG A 289 -31.78 -0.76 4.62
C ARG A 289 -30.61 -1.61 4.14
N LEU A 290 -30.88 -2.62 3.32
CA LEU A 290 -29.87 -3.51 2.78
C LEU A 290 -29.66 -3.25 1.29
N ARG A 291 -28.46 -3.53 0.80
CA ARG A 291 -28.18 -3.59 -0.64
C ARG A 291 -27.08 -4.60 -0.95
N PRO A 292 -26.98 -5.06 -2.21
CA PRO A 292 -25.94 -5.99 -2.60
C PRO A 292 -24.57 -5.40 -2.33
N LEU A 293 -23.62 -6.24 -1.94
CA LEU A 293 -22.23 -5.84 -1.83
C LEU A 293 -21.59 -5.80 -3.23
N PHE A 294 -21.13 -4.63 -3.64
CA PHE A 294 -20.41 -4.42 -4.89
C PHE A 294 -18.98 -3.97 -4.66
N THR A 295 -18.09 -4.34 -5.59
CA THR A 295 -16.76 -3.75 -5.68
C THR A 295 -16.73 -2.81 -6.88
N TRP A 296 -16.34 -1.55 -6.66
CA TRP A 296 -16.12 -0.61 -7.75
C TRP A 296 -14.75 -0.87 -8.37
N ASP A 297 -14.74 -1.20 -9.66
CA ASP A 297 -13.54 -1.26 -10.48
C ASP A 297 -13.33 0.11 -11.12
N ALA A 298 -12.40 0.88 -10.58
CA ALA A 298 -12.08 2.23 -11.05
C ALA A 298 -11.48 2.23 -12.46
N ASP A 299 -10.76 1.17 -12.85
CA ASP A 299 -10.11 1.08 -14.16
C ASP A 299 -11.13 0.75 -15.24
N GLY A 300 -12.02 -0.20 -14.94
CA GLY A 300 -13.13 -0.59 -15.81
C GLY A 300 -14.38 0.27 -15.72
N GLN A 301 -14.40 1.27 -14.82
CA GLN A 301 -15.54 2.12 -14.48
C GLN A 301 -16.85 1.34 -14.35
N LYS A 302 -16.82 0.24 -13.61
CA LYS A 302 -17.96 -0.66 -13.47
C LYS A 302 -18.03 -1.30 -12.10
N TYR A 303 -19.25 -1.69 -11.73
CA TYR A 303 -19.47 -2.50 -10.55
C TYR A 303 -19.25 -3.98 -10.87
N LEU A 304 -18.38 -4.61 -10.07
CA LEU A 304 -18.14 -6.04 -10.10
C LEU A 304 -18.94 -6.72 -8.98
N PRO A 305 -19.62 -7.85 -9.26
CA PRO A 305 -20.24 -8.65 -8.22
C PRO A 305 -19.15 -9.22 -7.31
N VAL A 306 -19.33 -9.11 -6.00
CA VAL A 306 -18.45 -9.80 -5.06
C VAL A 306 -18.79 -11.29 -5.12
N LYS A 307 -17.81 -12.12 -5.50
CA LYS A 307 -17.96 -13.58 -5.46
C LYS A 307 -18.25 -13.97 -4.00
N GLN A 308 -19.51 -14.26 -3.71
CA GLN A 308 -19.90 -14.85 -2.44
C GLN A 308 -19.28 -16.24 -2.41
N GLY A 309 -18.35 -16.46 -1.47
CA GLY A 309 -17.77 -17.77 -1.28
C GLY A 309 -18.86 -18.72 -0.80
N ARG A 310 -19.43 -19.50 -1.72
CA ARG A 310 -20.18 -20.71 -1.34
C ARG A 310 -19.16 -21.65 -0.69
N LYS A 311 -19.28 -21.85 0.62
CA LYS A 311 -18.68 -23.00 1.29
C LYS A 311 -19.58 -24.21 1.09
#